data_AF-A0A3B1DN16-F1
#
_entry.id   AF-A0A3B1DN16-F1
#
_cell.length_a   1.000
_cell.length_b   1.000
_cell.length_c   1.000
_cell.angle_alpha   90.00
_cell.angle_beta   90.00
_cell.angle_gamma   90.00
#
_symmetry.space_group_name_H-M   'P 1'
#
loop_
_entity.id
_entity.type
_entity.pdbx_description
1 polymer ?
#
loop_
_entity_poly.entity_id
_entity_poly.type
_entity_poly.pdbx_seq_one_letter_code
_entity_poly.pdbx_strand_id
1 'polypeptide(L)'
;MQCDLCGKKKATVHLTEIVDEQMSEMHLCEGCAQEKSVQMEQQFGLADLLAGLSDFGKPAKEVEKVQIKCSYCGMDYENFRKYGRLGCSVCYESFKGHLDTLLKKIHGANHHVGKTPLKIPHSAKERMETMQDLKTQLQSAIQMEDFEKAAELRDCIRDLEKNK
;
A
#
# COMPACT_ATOMS: atom_id res chain seq x y z
N MET A 1 -28.53 -25.81 -9.30
CA MET A 1 -27.07 -25.97 -9.44
C MET A 1 -26.51 -26.45 -8.11
N GLN A 2 -25.87 -27.62 -8.11
CA GLN A 2 -25.18 -28.19 -6.94
C GLN A 2 -23.74 -27.68 -6.91
N CYS A 3 -23.09 -27.76 -5.75
CA CYS A 3 -21.69 -27.42 -5.58
C CYS A 3 -20.79 -28.38 -6.38
N ASP A 4 -19.89 -27.84 -7.18
CA ASP A 4 -18.97 -28.60 -8.03
C ASP A 4 -17.93 -29.40 -7.22
N LEU A 5 -17.63 -28.97 -5.99
CA LEU A 5 -16.68 -29.68 -5.11
C LEU A 5 -17.31 -30.84 -4.32
N CYS A 6 -18.47 -30.62 -3.71
CA CYS A 6 -19.05 -31.62 -2.80
C CYS A 6 -20.30 -32.33 -3.34
N GLY A 7 -20.97 -31.80 -4.36
CA GLY A 7 -22.22 -32.33 -4.92
C GLY A 7 -23.43 -32.33 -3.98
N LYS A 8 -23.25 -32.03 -2.68
CA LYS A 8 -24.26 -32.22 -1.63
C LYS A 8 -25.15 -30.99 -1.42
N LYS A 9 -24.59 -29.79 -1.55
CA LYS A 9 -25.26 -28.51 -1.26
C LYS A 9 -25.51 -27.73 -2.54
N LYS A 10 -26.46 -26.80 -2.51
CA LYS A 10 -26.65 -25.84 -3.62
C LYS A 10 -25.42 -24.93 -3.73
N ALA A 11 -25.01 -24.64 -4.96
CA ALA A 11 -23.99 -23.65 -5.21
C ALA A 11 -24.56 -22.24 -5.01
N THR A 12 -23.85 -21.42 -4.24
CA THR A 12 -24.22 -20.03 -3.89
C THR A 12 -23.09 -19.05 -4.16
N VAL A 13 -21.88 -19.55 -4.44
CA VAL A 13 -20.68 -18.77 -4.72
C VAL A 13 -20.19 -19.15 -6.12
N HIS A 14 -19.88 -18.15 -6.94
CA HIS A 14 -19.22 -18.33 -8.23
C HIS A 14 -17.75 -17.91 -8.07
N LEU A 15 -16.83 -18.84 -8.35
CA LEU A 15 -15.39 -18.63 -8.24
C LEU A 15 -14.76 -18.69 -9.63
N THR A 16 -14.01 -17.65 -9.96
CA THR A 16 -13.19 -17.57 -11.16
C THR A 16 -11.72 -17.58 -10.74
N GLU A 17 -10.95 -18.53 -11.26
CA GLU A 17 -9.52 -18.69 -10.98
C GLU A 17 -8.74 -18.51 -12.28
N ILE A 18 -7.75 -17.61 -12.26
CA ILE A 18 -6.90 -17.30 -13.43
C ILE A 18 -5.47 -17.65 -13.05
N VAL A 19 -4.92 -18.68 -13.67
CA VAL A 19 -3.54 -19.16 -13.46
C VAL A 19 -2.87 -19.32 -14.82
N ASP A 20 -1.70 -18.72 -15.01
CA ASP A 20 -0.94 -18.76 -16.28
C ASP A 20 -1.79 -18.47 -17.52
N GLU A 21 -2.58 -17.37 -17.44
CA GLU A 21 -3.51 -16.91 -18.50
C GLU A 21 -4.67 -17.89 -18.80
N GLN A 22 -4.80 -18.98 -18.05
CA GLN A 22 -5.92 -19.91 -18.15
C GLN A 22 -6.98 -19.57 -17.11
N MET A 23 -8.22 -19.39 -17.58
CA MET A 23 -9.38 -19.09 -16.76
C MET A 23 -10.17 -20.38 -16.49
N SER A 24 -10.42 -20.67 -15.20
CA SER A 24 -11.33 -21.72 -14.77
C SER A 24 -12.47 -21.14 -13.93
N GLU A 25 -13.68 -21.62 -14.14
CA GLU A 25 -14.88 -21.20 -13.42
C GLU A 25 -15.48 -22.37 -12.67
N MET A 26 -15.95 -22.12 -11.45
CA MET A 26 -16.55 -23.14 -10.60
C MET A 26 -17.61 -22.57 -9.63
N HIS A 27 -18.64 -23.35 -9.39
CA HIS A 27 -19.81 -23.00 -8.59
C HIS A 27 -19.79 -23.77 -7.27
N LEU A 28 -19.57 -23.07 -6.18
CA LEU A 28 -19.36 -23.66 -4.86
C LEU A 28 -20.50 -23.34 -3.89
N CYS A 29 -20.71 -24.21 -2.91
CA CYS A 29 -21.45 -23.85 -1.71
C CYS A 29 -20.54 -23.05 -0.77
N GLU A 30 -21.15 -22.30 0.15
CA GLU A 30 -20.46 -21.45 1.11
C GLU A 30 -19.31 -22.14 1.86
N GLY A 31 -19.52 -23.37 2.35
CA GLY A 31 -18.47 -24.11 3.07
C GLY A 31 -17.27 -24.49 2.18
N CYS A 32 -17.51 -24.99 0.97
CA CYS A 32 -16.43 -25.32 0.04
C CYS A 32 -15.71 -24.07 -0.48
N ALA A 33 -16.42 -22.95 -0.61
CA ALA A 33 -15.82 -21.67 -0.97
C ALA A 33 -14.86 -21.16 0.12
N GLN A 34 -15.26 -21.28 1.38
CA GLN A 34 -14.44 -20.86 2.53
C GLN A 34 -13.17 -21.70 2.69
N GLU A 35 -13.25 -23.02 2.48
CA GLU A 35 -12.07 -23.90 2.48
C GLU A 35 -11.10 -23.53 1.35
N LYS A 36 -11.62 -23.31 0.14
CA LYS A 36 -10.79 -22.95 -1.01
C LYS A 36 -10.18 -21.56 -0.88
N SER A 37 -10.86 -20.59 -0.25
CA SER A 37 -10.28 -19.26 0.01
C SER A 37 -9.09 -19.32 0.97
N VAL A 38 -9.14 -20.16 2.00
CA VAL A 38 -8.01 -20.35 2.94
C VAL A 38 -6.79 -20.95 2.24
N GLN A 39 -7.00 -21.88 1.30
CA GLN A 39 -5.90 -22.43 0.49
C GLN A 39 -5.29 -21.39 -0.45
N MET A 40 -6.10 -20.52 -1.06
CA MET A 40 -5.61 -19.43 -1.92
C MET A 40 -4.86 -18.35 -1.12
N GLU A 41 -5.28 -18.05 0.11
CA GLU A 41 -4.56 -17.13 1.00
C GLU A 41 -3.13 -17.60 1.32
N GLN A 42 -2.89 -18.91 1.34
CA GLN A 42 -1.55 -19.47 1.51
C GLN A 42 -0.68 -19.35 0.25
N GLN A 43 -1.30 -19.31 -0.94
CA GLN A 43 -0.59 -19.24 -2.23
C GLN A 43 -0.26 -17.81 -2.65
N PHE A 44 -1.10 -16.83 -2.31
CA PHE A 44 -0.85 -15.39 -2.55
C PHE A 44 -0.16 -14.71 -1.37
N GLY A 45 0.77 -15.42 -0.72
CA GLY A 45 1.53 -14.93 0.42
C GLY A 45 2.38 -13.71 0.05
N LEU A 46 1.78 -12.51 0.11
CA LEU A 46 2.54 -11.26 0.28
C LEU A 46 3.54 -11.44 1.43
N ALA A 47 3.24 -12.27 2.42
CA ALA A 47 4.16 -12.70 3.47
C ALA A 47 5.47 -13.31 2.94
N ASP A 48 5.44 -14.20 1.94
CA ASP A 48 6.64 -14.81 1.35
C ASP A 48 7.41 -13.82 0.46
N LEU A 49 6.69 -12.98 -0.29
CA LEU A 49 7.29 -11.90 -1.07
C LEU A 49 7.99 -10.86 -0.15
N LEU A 50 7.36 -10.55 0.98
CA LEU A 50 7.92 -9.68 2.03
C LEU A 50 9.08 -10.31 2.79
N ALA A 51 9.05 -11.62 2.99
CA ALA A 51 10.14 -12.39 3.58
C ALA A 51 11.38 -12.40 2.66
N GLY A 52 11.18 -12.41 1.33
CA GLY A 52 12.27 -12.30 0.35
C GLY A 52 12.85 -10.89 0.19
N LEU A 53 12.04 -9.84 0.36
CA LEU A 53 12.45 -8.42 0.19
C LEU A 53 13.04 -7.78 1.46
N SER A 54 12.97 -8.47 2.59
CA SER A 54 13.54 -7.97 3.84
C SER A 54 14.42 -9.02 4.49
N ASP A 55 15.42 -8.57 5.24
CA ASP A 55 16.24 -9.35 6.17
C ASP A 55 15.40 -9.89 7.36
N PHE A 56 14.11 -10.15 7.13
CA PHE A 56 13.07 -10.57 8.07
C PHE A 56 13.27 -12.01 8.55
N GLY A 57 14.12 -12.79 7.89
CA GLY A 57 14.50 -14.15 8.28
C GLY A 57 15.84 -14.26 9.03
N LYS A 58 16.64 -13.19 9.13
CA LYS A 58 17.79 -13.20 10.03
C LYS A 58 17.30 -12.93 11.45
N PRO A 59 17.88 -13.59 12.48
CA PRO A 59 17.68 -13.16 13.86
C PRO A 59 18.32 -11.77 14.00
N ALA A 60 17.55 -10.73 13.68
CA ALA A 60 17.93 -9.37 14.00
C ALA A 60 17.97 -9.29 15.52
N LYS A 61 19.13 -8.86 16.05
CA LYS A 61 19.33 -8.46 17.45
C LYS A 61 18.06 -7.82 17.99
N GLU A 62 17.60 -8.29 19.15
CA GLU A 62 16.46 -7.81 19.93
C GLU A 62 16.14 -6.33 19.68
N VAL A 63 15.40 -6.04 18.62
CA VAL A 63 14.71 -4.77 18.48
C VAL A 63 13.38 -5.03 19.15
N GLU A 64 13.12 -4.28 20.22
CA GLU A 64 11.93 -4.34 21.05
C GLU A 64 10.71 -4.77 20.24
N LYS A 65 10.09 -5.89 20.64
CA LYS A 65 8.82 -6.34 20.05
C LYS A 65 7.77 -5.29 20.40
N VAL A 66 7.67 -4.25 19.59
CA VAL A 66 6.64 -3.22 19.74
C VAL A 66 5.32 -3.93 19.47
N GLN A 67 4.51 -4.12 20.52
CA GLN A 67 3.17 -4.70 20.42
C GLN A 67 2.22 -3.68 19.82
N ILE A 68 2.42 -3.34 18.55
CA ILE A 68 1.54 -2.42 17.83
C ILE A 68 0.26 -3.19 17.49
N LYS A 69 -0.87 -2.67 17.93
CA LYS A 69 -2.21 -3.18 17.65
C LYS A 69 -3.07 -2.07 17.08
N CYS A 70 -3.91 -2.45 16.11
CA CYS A 70 -4.92 -1.55 15.60
C CYS A 70 -5.99 -1.28 16.67
N SER A 71 -6.26 0.00 16.94
CA SER A 71 -7.24 0.44 17.92
C SER A 71 -8.68 0.06 17.57
N TYR A 72 -8.97 -0.18 16.27
CA TYR A 72 -10.31 -0.49 15.79
C TYR A 72 -10.59 -1.99 15.69
N CYS A 73 -9.80 -2.74 14.91
CA CYS A 73 -10.05 -4.17 14.68
C CYS A 73 -9.22 -5.10 15.59
N GLY A 74 -8.32 -4.55 16.41
CA GLY A 74 -7.48 -5.33 17.33
C GLY A 74 -6.35 -6.15 16.68
N MET A 75 -6.21 -6.12 15.36
CA MET A 75 -5.13 -6.79 14.64
C MET A 75 -3.77 -6.30 15.15
N ASP A 76 -2.87 -7.22 15.47
CA ASP A 76 -1.46 -6.90 15.76
C ASP A 76 -0.59 -6.95 14.50
N TYR A 77 0.60 -6.36 14.61
CA TYR A 77 1.54 -6.30 13.52
C TYR A 77 2.09 -7.69 13.12
N GLU A 78 2.17 -8.65 14.05
CA GLU A 78 2.61 -10.02 13.74
C GLU A 78 1.60 -10.75 12.84
N ASN A 79 0.31 -10.60 13.10
CA ASN A 79 -0.76 -11.11 12.26
C ASN A 79 -0.72 -10.46 10.87
N PHE A 80 -0.54 -9.14 10.78
CA PHE A 80 -0.33 -8.49 9.48
C PHE A 80 0.87 -9.10 8.74
N ARG A 81 1.99 -9.31 9.42
CA ARG A 81 3.20 -9.90 8.83
C ARG A 81 2.97 -11.34 8.35
N LYS A 82 2.14 -12.11 9.05
CA LYS A 82 1.80 -13.49 8.71
C LYS A 82 0.83 -13.58 7.53
N TYR A 83 -0.21 -12.76 7.49
CA TYR A 83 -1.27 -12.83 6.48
C TYR A 83 -1.04 -11.89 5.29
N GLY A 84 -0.17 -10.89 5.43
CA GLY A 84 0.13 -9.89 4.41
C GLY A 84 -1.02 -8.94 4.09
N ARG A 85 -2.12 -8.96 4.86
CA ARG A 85 -3.34 -8.17 4.63
C ARG A 85 -3.69 -7.34 5.86
N LEU A 86 -4.13 -6.11 5.61
CA LEU A 86 -4.63 -5.21 6.64
C LEU A 86 -6.12 -5.51 6.90
N GLY A 87 -6.53 -5.47 8.17
CA GLY A 87 -7.90 -5.84 8.56
C GLY A 87 -8.95 -4.73 8.40
N CYS A 88 -8.55 -3.47 8.50
CA CYS A 88 -9.46 -2.32 8.34
C CYS A 88 -8.68 -1.06 7.90
N SER A 89 -9.39 0.04 7.64
CA SER A 89 -8.79 1.33 7.25
C SER A 89 -7.83 1.89 8.31
N VAL A 90 -8.16 1.74 9.60
CA VAL A 90 -7.34 2.23 10.73
C VAL A 90 -6.00 1.50 10.84
N CYS A 91 -5.87 0.31 10.25
CA CYS A 91 -4.59 -0.41 10.21
C CYS A 91 -3.51 0.34 9.43
N TYR A 92 -3.87 1.14 8.43
CA TYR A 92 -2.90 1.96 7.68
C TYR A 92 -2.21 3.01 8.56
N GLU A 93 -2.96 3.61 9.47
CA GLU A 93 -2.42 4.56 10.44
C GLU A 93 -1.68 3.85 11.57
N SER A 94 -2.28 2.79 12.11
CA SER A 94 -1.73 2.02 13.22
C SER A 94 -0.35 1.45 12.90
N PHE A 95 -0.13 1.02 11.65
CA PHE A 95 1.13 0.42 11.20
C PHE A 95 1.94 1.35 10.29
N LYS A 96 1.61 2.65 10.21
CA LYS A 96 2.18 3.60 9.25
C LYS A 96 3.70 3.57 9.15
N GLY A 97 4.39 3.62 10.30
CA GLY A 97 5.86 3.62 10.33
C GLY A 97 6.49 2.38 9.70
N HIS A 98 5.86 1.22 9.87
CA HIS A 98 6.32 -0.02 9.24
C HIS A 98 5.89 -0.12 7.78
N LEU A 99 4.66 0.30 7.47
CA LEU A 99 4.13 0.30 6.11
C LEU A 99 4.92 1.21 5.18
N ASP A 100 5.39 2.37 5.62
CA ASP A 100 6.19 3.28 4.79
C ASP A 100 7.47 2.60 4.26
N THR A 101 8.19 1.91 5.15
CA THR A 101 9.41 1.18 4.79
C THR A 101 9.10 0.00 3.86
N LEU A 102 8.02 -0.73 4.18
CA LEU A 102 7.58 -1.91 3.44
C LEU A 102 7.14 -1.55 2.02
N LEU A 103 6.23 -0.59 1.89
CA LEU A 103 5.69 -0.13 0.61
C LEU A 103 6.78 0.49 -0.26
N LYS A 104 7.72 1.24 0.33
CA LYS A 104 8.87 1.77 -0.40
C LYS A 104 9.76 0.65 -0.97
N LYS A 105 9.91 -0.49 -0.28
CA LYS A 105 10.65 -1.64 -0.83
C LYS A 105 9.90 -2.34 -1.97
N ILE A 106 8.58 -2.49 -1.86
CA ILE A 106 7.76 -3.16 -2.88
C ILE A 106 7.60 -2.29 -4.13
N HIS A 107 7.26 -1.02 -3.95
CA HIS A 107 6.90 -0.10 -5.03
C HIS A 107 8.02 0.86 -5.44
N GLY A 108 9.16 0.86 -4.74
CA GLY A 108 10.29 1.77 -4.96
C GLY A 108 10.09 3.17 -4.36
N ALA A 109 8.85 3.59 -4.14
CA ALA A 109 8.49 4.88 -3.55
C ALA A 109 7.22 4.75 -2.69
N ASN A 110 7.07 5.64 -1.71
CA ASN A 110 5.88 5.76 -0.86
C ASN A 110 4.85 6.78 -1.39
N HIS A 111 5.16 7.45 -2.51
CA HIS A 111 4.28 8.40 -3.16
C HIS A 111 4.41 8.29 -4.68
N HIS A 112 3.28 8.39 -5.38
CA HIS A 112 3.27 8.46 -6.83
C HIS A 112 3.48 9.91 -7.27
N VAL A 113 4.56 10.17 -8.00
CA VAL A 113 4.91 11.51 -8.53
C VAL A 113 4.33 11.79 -9.93
N GLY A 114 3.52 10.88 -10.47
CA GLY A 114 3.03 10.96 -11.85
C GLY A 114 3.92 10.19 -12.85
N LYS A 115 3.52 10.24 -14.12
CA LYS A 115 4.32 9.72 -15.24
C LYS A 115 5.04 10.90 -15.90
N THR A 116 6.35 10.79 -16.05
CA THR A 116 7.15 11.83 -16.70
C THR A 116 7.97 11.23 -17.83
N PRO A 117 8.09 11.88 -19.00
CA PRO A 117 8.91 11.38 -20.10
C PRO A 117 10.36 11.12 -19.68
N LEU A 118 10.99 10.08 -20.21
CA LEU A 118 12.40 9.73 -19.93
C LEU A 118 13.39 10.85 -20.31
N LYS A 119 13.01 11.72 -21.25
CA LYS A 119 13.79 12.87 -21.70
C LYS A 119 12.99 14.14 -21.43
N ILE A 120 13.28 14.78 -20.31
CA ILE A 120 12.80 16.10 -19.96
C ILE A 120 14.00 17.05 -20.11
N PRO A 121 13.84 18.26 -20.68
CA PRO A 121 14.86 19.28 -20.58
C PRO A 121 15.26 19.51 -19.12
N HIS A 122 16.57 19.68 -18.85
CA HIS A 122 17.09 19.90 -17.48
C HIS A 122 16.36 21.03 -16.76
N SER A 123 16.10 22.14 -17.48
CA SER A 123 15.37 23.31 -16.99
C SER A 123 13.95 22.99 -16.53
N ALA A 124 13.27 22.05 -17.19
CA ALA A 124 11.93 21.62 -16.79
C ALA A 124 11.97 20.70 -15.57
N LYS A 125 13.02 19.89 -15.40
CA LYS A 125 13.23 19.09 -14.19
C LYS A 125 13.53 19.97 -12.97
N GLU A 126 14.47 20.90 -13.07
CA GLU A 126 14.79 21.86 -12.00
C GLU A 126 13.57 22.67 -11.57
N ARG A 127 12.75 23.11 -12.53
CA ARG A 127 11.51 23.83 -12.24
C ARG A 127 10.50 22.97 -11.49
N MET A 128 10.37 21.69 -11.83
CA MET A 128 9.48 20.76 -11.11
C MET A 128 9.96 20.53 -9.67
N GLU A 129 11.26 20.33 -9.46
CA GLU A 129 11.86 20.16 -8.13
C GLU A 129 11.68 21.43 -7.28
N THR A 130 12.00 22.59 -7.84
CA THR A 130 11.80 23.90 -7.18
C THR A 130 10.34 24.13 -6.79
N MET A 131 9.41 23.74 -7.66
CA MET A 131 7.98 23.86 -7.39
C MET A 131 7.54 22.98 -6.21
N GLN A 132 8.08 21.76 -6.14
CA GLN A 132 7.77 20.84 -5.06
C GLN A 132 8.33 21.33 -3.72
N ASP A 133 9.53 21.89 -3.72
CA ASP A 133 10.15 22.48 -2.54
C ASP A 133 9.36 23.68 -2.02
N LEU A 134 8.95 24.59 -2.91
CA LEU A 134 8.14 25.75 -2.54
C LEU A 134 6.79 25.35 -1.94
N LYS A 135 6.13 24.32 -2.49
CA LYS A 135 4.88 23.78 -1.92
C LYS A 135 5.08 23.22 -0.52
N THR A 136 6.19 22.52 -0.29
CA THR A 136 6.54 21.96 1.01
C THR A 136 6.82 23.07 2.03
N GLN A 137 7.58 24.10 1.63
CA GLN A 137 7.85 25.26 2.47
C GLN A 137 6.57 26.05 2.79
N LEU A 138 5.66 26.19 1.83
CA LEU A 138 4.37 26.85 2.04
C LEU A 138 3.54 26.12 3.10
N GLN A 139 3.45 24.78 3.02
CA GLN A 139 2.74 24.00 4.03
C GLN A 139 3.38 24.14 5.42
N SER A 140 4.70 24.16 5.50
CA SER A 140 5.43 24.38 6.76
C SER A 140 5.17 25.77 7.34
N ALA A 141 5.22 26.83 6.52
CA ALA A 141 4.92 28.20 6.94
C ALA A 141 3.49 28.34 7.48
N ILE A 142 2.51 27.70 6.83
CA ILE A 142 1.12 27.67 7.29
C ILE A 142 1.00 26.95 8.64
N GLN A 143 1.68 25.81 8.82
CA GLN A 143 1.67 25.07 10.09
C GLN A 143 2.31 25.84 11.25
N MET A 144 3.30 26.70 10.94
CA MET A 144 3.95 27.57 11.91
C MET A 144 3.23 28.92 12.10
N GLU A 145 2.09 29.12 11.46
CA GLU A 145 1.33 30.39 11.47
C GLU A 145 2.13 31.61 10.96
N ASP A 146 3.17 31.37 10.15
CA ASP A 146 3.96 32.40 9.49
C ASP A 146 3.28 32.82 8.18
N PHE A 147 2.21 33.61 8.33
CA PHE A 147 1.34 33.98 7.21
C PHE A 147 1.99 34.93 6.20
N GLU A 148 2.97 35.72 6.62
CA GLU A 148 3.72 36.61 5.73
C GLU A 148 4.58 35.78 4.77
N LYS A 149 5.37 34.86 5.31
CA LYS A 149 6.16 33.92 4.51
C LYS A 149 5.29 33.01 3.65
N ALA A 150 4.14 32.56 4.16
CA ALA A 150 3.19 31.79 3.38
C ALA A 150 2.63 32.59 2.19
N ALA A 151 2.37 33.89 2.35
CA ALA A 151 1.93 34.76 1.27
C ALA A 151 3.01 34.92 0.19
N GLU A 152 4.27 35.17 0.60
CA GLU A 152 5.42 35.25 -0.32
C GLU A 152 5.60 33.96 -1.12
N LEU A 153 5.65 32.81 -0.44
CA LEU A 153 5.82 31.50 -1.07
C LEU A 153 4.68 31.17 -2.04
N ARG A 154 3.43 31.53 -1.68
CA ARG A 154 2.26 31.37 -2.55
C ARG A 154 2.40 32.20 -3.82
N ASP A 155 2.87 33.44 -3.69
CA ASP A 155 3.02 34.33 -4.85
C ASP A 155 4.18 33.86 -5.74
N CYS A 156 5.30 33.39 -5.17
CA CYS A 156 6.38 32.74 -5.91
C CYS A 156 5.91 31.49 -6.69
N ILE A 157 5.09 30.64 -6.07
CA ILE A 157 4.49 29.48 -6.75
C ILE A 157 3.63 29.96 -7.93
N ARG A 158 2.79 30.97 -7.73
CA ARG A 158 1.90 31.48 -8.77
C ARG A 158 2.68 32.04 -9.96
N ASP A 159 3.78 32.74 -9.73
CA ASP A 159 4.64 33.28 -10.80
C ASP A 159 5.35 32.17 -11.56
N LEU A 160 5.83 31.14 -10.85
CA LEU A 160 6.35 29.93 -11.46
C LEU A 160 5.29 29.13 -12.22
N GLU A 161 3.99 29.22 -11.91
CA GLU A 161 2.93 28.60 -12.71
C GLU A 161 2.58 29.41 -13.97
N LYS A 162 2.66 30.74 -13.90
CA LYS A 162 2.37 31.64 -15.04
C LYS A 162 3.44 31.62 -16.12
N ASN A 163 4.71 31.43 -15.77
CA ASN A 163 5.83 31.38 -16.72
C ASN A 163 5.91 30.04 -17.49
N LYS A 164 4.78 29.36 -17.70
CA LYS A 164 4.67 28.03 -18.33
C LYS A 164 4.47 28.15 -19.83
#